data_AF-A0A2K4Y4F5-F1
#
_entry.id   AF-A0A2K4Y4F5-F1
#
_cell.length_a   1.000
_cell.length_b   1.000
_cell.length_c   1.000
_cell.angle_alpha   90.00
_cell.angle_beta   90.00
_cell.angle_gamma   90.00
#
_symmetry.space_group_name_H-M   'P 1'
#
loop_
_entity.id
_entity.type
_entity.pdbx_description
1 polymer ?
#
loop_
_entity_poly.entity_id
_entity_poly.type
_entity_poly.pdbx_seq_one_letter_code
_entity_poly.pdbx_strand_id
1 'polypeptide(L)' 'MAHYDEGTQLTCGHEGCGCRVRIEVACHCSGADEDYRCSCGEALVPVK' A
#
# COMPACT_ATOMS: atom_id res chain seq x y z
N MET A 1 5.90 -7.91 5.94
CA MET A 1 6.28 -8.20 4.54
C MET A 1 5.28 -7.58 3.58
N ALA A 2 5.53 -6.33 3.20
CA ALA A 2 4.82 -5.67 2.11
C ALA A 2 5.84 -4.96 1.20
N HIS A 3 6.78 -5.74 0.66
CA HIS A 3 7.59 -5.27 -0.47
C HIS A 3 6.72 -5.37 -1.71
N TYR A 4 6.10 -4.25 -2.06
CA TYR A 4 5.37 -4.13 -3.31
C TYR A 4 6.33 -3.75 -4.42
N ASP A 5 6.23 -4.45 -5.54
CA ASP A 5 7.01 -4.17 -6.73
C ASP A 5 6.62 -2.81 -7.34
N GLU A 6 7.54 -2.22 -8.10
CA GLU A 6 7.24 -1.00 -8.86
C GLU A 6 6.02 -1.22 -9.78
N GLY A 7 5.14 -0.22 -9.85
CA GLY A 7 3.91 -0.28 -10.62
C GLY A 7 2.73 -0.94 -9.90
N THR A 8 2.97 -1.62 -8.77
CA THR A 8 1.88 -2.19 -7.95
C THR A 8 0.88 -1.11 -7.56
N GLN A 9 -0.40 -1.39 -7.78
CA GLN A 9 -1.49 -0.52 -7.32
C GLN A 9 -2.06 -1.04 -6.00
N LEU A 10 -2.20 -0.14 -5.04
CA LEU A 10 -2.84 -0.42 -3.77
C LEU A 10 -4.14 0.39 -3.65
N THR A 11 -5.09 -0.15 -2.91
CA THR A 11 -6.36 0.50 -2.55
C THR A 11 -6.56 0.43 -1.05
N CYS A 12 -7.23 1.43 -0.48
CA CYS A 12 -7.63 1.38 0.92
C CYS A 12 -8.61 0.21 1.15
N GLY A 13 -8.38 -0.57 2.21
CA GLY A 13 -9.27 -1.66 2.62
C GLY A 13 -10.58 -1.17 3.26
N HIS A 14 -10.66 0.10 3.65
CA HIS A 14 -11.83 0.68 4.30
C HIS A 14 -12.94 0.92 3.27
N GLU A 15 -14.12 0.34 3.52
CA GLU A 15 -15.30 0.54 2.69
C GLU A 15 -15.66 2.02 2.60
N GLY A 16 -15.81 2.54 1.38
CA GLY A 16 -16.17 3.94 1.12
C GLY A 16 -15.01 4.94 1.10
N CYS A 17 -13.78 4.56 1.49
CA CYS A 17 -12.62 5.45 1.40
C CYS A 17 -12.12 5.62 -0.05
N GLY A 18 -11.97 4.51 -0.78
CA GLY A 18 -11.69 4.52 -2.22
C GLY A 18 -10.32 5.06 -2.63
N CYS A 19 -9.43 5.42 -1.70
CA CYS A 19 -8.08 5.88 -2.00
C CYS A 19 -7.29 4.82 -2.78
N ARG A 20 -6.55 5.29 -3.79
CA ARG A 20 -5.64 4.46 -4.59
C ARG A 20 -4.26 5.09 -4.65
N VAL A 21 -3.23 4.27 -4.53
CA VAL A 21 -1.84 4.67 -4.70
C VAL A 21 -1.14 3.69 -5.64
N ARG A 22 -0.07 4.16 -6.28
CA ARG A 22 0.82 3.32 -7.07
C ARG A 22 2.21 3.40 -6.45
N ILE A 23 2.89 2.27 -6.38
CA ILE A 23 4.29 2.22 -5.98
C ILE A 23 5.13 2.67 -7.16
N GLU A 24 5.74 3.85 -7.06
CA GLU A 24 6.63 4.38 -8.10
C GLU A 24 8.04 3.80 -8.01
N VAL A 25 8.50 3.44 -6.81
CA VAL A 25 9.79 2.78 -6.57
C VAL A 25 9.62 1.81 -5.41
N ALA A 26 10.09 0.58 -5.57
CA ALA A 26 10.06 -0.41 -4.51
C ALA A 26 10.96 0.00 -3.33
N CYS A 27 10.42 -0.04 -2.11
CA CYS A 27 11.19 0.20 -0.90
C CYS A 27 11.93 -1.08 -0.49
N HIS A 28 13.25 -1.00 -0.33
CA HIS A 28 14.12 -2.11 0.09
C HIS A 28 14.79 -1.88 1.45
N CYS A 29 14.29 -0.94 2.25
CA CYS A 29 14.83 -0.67 3.57
C CYS A 29 14.65 -1.88 4.50
N SER A 30 15.69 -2.24 5.25
CA SER A 30 15.61 -3.33 6.23
C SER A 30 14.61 -2.98 7.35
N GLY A 31 13.67 -3.87 7.63
CA GLY A 31 12.60 -3.65 8.61
C GLY A 31 11.40 -2.85 8.09
N ALA A 32 11.33 -2.57 6.79
CA ALA A 32 10.13 -2.02 6.14
C ALA A 32 9.07 -3.12 5.90
N ASP A 33 8.69 -3.80 6.98
CA ASP A 33 7.75 -4.92 6.96
C ASP A 33 6.29 -4.50 7.14
N GLU A 34 6.05 -3.22 7.42
CA GLU A 34 4.74 -2.64 7.69
C GLU A 34 3.99 -2.33 6.39
N ASP A 35 2.68 -2.56 6.39
CA ASP A 35 1.81 -2.16 5.30
C ASP A 35 1.70 -0.64 5.19
N TYR A 36 1.58 -0.13 3.97
CA TYR A 36 1.24 1.27 3.77
C TYR A 36 -0.14 1.55 4.37
N ARG A 37 -0.28 2.66 5.09
CA ARG A 37 -1.55 3.06 5.69
C ARG A 37 -2.16 4.23 4.94
N CYS A 38 -3.46 4.15 4.73
CA CYS A 38 -4.25 5.29 4.29
C CYS A 38 -4.35 6.32 5.43
N SER A 39 -4.57 7.59 5.10
CA SER A 39 -4.82 8.64 6.10
C SER A 39 -6.05 8.37 6.97
N CYS A 40 -6.98 7.51 6.54
CA CYS A 40 -8.10 7.05 7.37
C CYS A 40 -7.69 6.04 8.46
N GLY A 41 -6.43 5.58 8.45
CA GLY A 41 -5.87 4.64 9.43
C GLY A 41 -5.88 3.17 8.99
N GLU A 42 -6.61 2.81 7.93
CA GLU A 42 -6.67 1.43 7.40
C GLU A 42 -5.43 1.09 6.57
N ALA A 43 -5.12 -0.20 6.45
CA ALA A 43 -4.09 -0.70 5.55
C ALA A 43 -4.50 -0.53 4.07
N LEU A 44 -3.51 -0.21 3.24
CA LEU A 44 -3.59 -0.28 1.79
C LEU A 44 -3.27 -1.70 1.34
N VAL A 45 -4.13 -2.27 0.50
CA VAL A 45 -4.01 -3.64 -0.01
C VAL A 45 -3.90 -3.65 -1.53
N PRO A 46 -3.23 -4.64 -2.15
CA PRO A 46 -3.17 -4.75 -3.60
C PRO A 46 -4.56 -4.74 -4.25
N VAL A 47 -4.70 -3.97 -5.32
CA VAL A 47 -5.87 -4.06 -6.20
C VAL A 47 -5.76 -5.40 -6.94
N LYS A 48 -6.83 -6.20 -6.92
CA LYS A 48 -6.94 -7.45 -7.67
C LYS A 48 -7.05 -7.21 -9.17
#